data_AF-A0A833GV69-F1
#
_entry.id   AF-A0A833GV69-F1
#
_cell.length_a   1.000
_cell.length_b   1.000
_cell.length_c   1.000
_cell.angle_alpha   90.00
_cell.angle_beta   90.00
_cell.angle_gamma   90.00
#
_symmetry.space_group_name_H-M   'P 1'
#
loop_
_entity.id
_entity.type
_entity.pdbx_description
1 polymer ?
#
loop_
_entity_poly.entity_id
_entity_poly.type
_entity_poly.pdbx_seq_one_letter_code
_entity_poly.pdbx_strand_id
1 'polypeptide(L)' 'LAAKAANRAADEAAKPLAAWRADELAEMRRNFYGFDPSYHVARYHFVSRSPHSWTPRHLARHRDLDWKVPR' A
#
# COMPACT_ATOMS: atom_id res chain seq x y z
N LEU A 1 -20.83 -18.75 5.37
CA LEU A 1 -19.90 -19.27 4.32
C LEU A 1 -20.49 -19.15 2.92
N ALA A 2 -21.73 -19.60 2.66
CA ALA A 2 -22.37 -19.56 1.34
C ALA A 2 -22.42 -18.15 0.70
N ALA A 3 -22.77 -17.10 1.46
CA ALA A 3 -22.80 -15.73 0.96
C ALA A 3 -21.43 -15.23 0.44
N LYS A 4 -20.33 -15.58 1.13
CA LYS A 4 -18.97 -15.23 0.68
C LYS A 4 -18.59 -15.94 -0.62
N ALA A 5 -19.04 -17.18 -0.80
CA ALA A 5 -18.80 -17.94 -2.03
C ALA A 5 -19.62 -17.38 -3.20
N ALA A 6 -20.89 -17.03 -2.96
CA ALA A 6 -21.75 -16.39 -3.95
C ALA A 6 -21.18 -15.05 -4.43
N ASN A 7 -20.72 -14.20 -3.50
CA ASN A 7 -20.08 -12.94 -3.85
C ASN A 7 -18.82 -13.15 -4.69
N ARG A 8 -17.94 -14.09 -4.30
CA ARG A 8 -16.75 -14.40 -5.10
C ARG A 8 -17.12 -14.89 -6.50
N ALA A 9 -18.12 -15.75 -6.63
CA ALA A 9 -18.56 -16.25 -7.94
C ALA A 9 -19.14 -15.13 -8.82
N ALA A 10 -19.91 -14.21 -8.23
CA ALA A 10 -20.41 -13.03 -8.92
C ALA A 10 -19.26 -12.09 -9.35
N ASP A 11 -18.29 -11.85 -8.48
CA ASP A 11 -17.11 -11.01 -8.77
C ASP A 11 -16.24 -11.64 -9.85
N GLU A 12 -16.00 -12.96 -9.81
CA GLU A 12 -15.23 -13.69 -10.81
C GLU A 12 -15.95 -13.75 -12.16
N ALA A 13 -17.29 -13.81 -12.16
CA ALA A 13 -18.10 -13.69 -13.37
C ALA A 13 -18.00 -12.29 -13.99
N ALA A 14 -17.89 -11.23 -13.17
CA ALA A 14 -17.72 -9.86 -13.65
C ALA A 14 -16.28 -9.60 -14.15
N LYS A 15 -15.26 -10.04 -13.41
CA LYS A 15 -13.86 -9.96 -13.81
C LYS A 15 -13.08 -11.14 -13.21
N PRO A 16 -12.55 -12.06 -14.05
CA PRO A 16 -11.79 -13.21 -13.56
C PRO A 16 -10.59 -12.79 -12.72
N LEU A 17 -10.25 -13.58 -11.70
CA LEU A 17 -9.06 -13.34 -10.85
C LEU A 17 -7.77 -13.20 -11.67
N ALA A 18 -7.66 -13.90 -12.80
CA ALA A 18 -6.52 -13.78 -13.70
C ALA A 18 -6.38 -12.38 -14.30
N ALA A 19 -7.49 -11.73 -14.64
CA ALA A 19 -7.50 -10.36 -15.15
C ALA A 19 -7.13 -9.36 -14.05
N TRP A 20 -7.67 -9.54 -12.83
CA TRP A 20 -7.24 -8.75 -11.67
C TRP A 20 -5.74 -8.86 -11.41
N ARG A 21 -5.22 -10.09 -11.42
CA ARG A 21 -3.80 -10.36 -11.23
C ARG A 21 -2.94 -9.69 -12.31
N ALA A 22 -3.37 -9.72 -13.56
CA ALA A 22 -2.62 -9.10 -14.65
C ALA A 22 -2.47 -7.59 -14.45
N ASP A 23 -3.55 -6.91 -14.04
CA ASP A 23 -3.53 -5.46 -13.77
C ASP A 23 -2.64 -5.12 -12.57
N GLU A 24 -2.76 -5.87 -11.48
CA GLU A 24 -1.93 -5.68 -10.28
C GLU A 24 -0.44 -5.88 -10.59
N LEU A 25 -0.10 -6.89 -11.39
CA LEU A 25 1.28 -7.15 -11.81
C LEU A 25 1.83 -6.07 -12.75
N ALA A 26 0.97 -5.44 -13.57
CA ALA A 26 1.37 -4.30 -14.38
C ALA A 26 1.77 -3.11 -13.50
N GLU A 27 1.01 -2.81 -12.45
CA GLU A 27 1.38 -1.77 -11.48
C GLU A 27 2.64 -2.14 -10.67
N MET A 28 2.76 -3.39 -10.24
CA MET A 28 3.98 -3.87 -9.58
C MET A 28 5.20 -3.72 -10.48
N ARG A 29 5.07 -4.00 -11.78
CA ARG A 29 6.17 -3.80 -12.73
C ARG A 29 6.62 -2.33 -12.78
N ARG A 30 5.70 -1.37 -12.68
CA ARG A 30 6.05 0.06 -12.59
C ARG A 30 6.77 0.38 -11.29
N ASN A 31 6.33 -0.16 -10.16
CA ASN A 31 6.99 0.06 -8.86
C ASN A 31 8.40 -0.53 -8.80
N PHE A 32 8.62 -1.68 -9.44
CA PHE A 32 9.91 -2.39 -9.40
C PHE A 32 10.90 -1.90 -10.47
N TYR A 33 10.41 -1.57 -11.66
CA TYR A 33 11.26 -1.31 -12.83
C TYR A 33 11.01 0.06 -13.49
N GLY A 34 10.10 0.85 -12.96
CA GLY A 34 9.83 2.20 -13.44
C GLY A 34 10.90 3.20 -13.01
N PHE A 35 10.69 4.45 -13.41
CA PHE A 35 11.60 5.55 -13.08
C PHE A 35 11.54 5.95 -11.60
N ASP A 36 10.37 5.86 -10.97
CA ASP A 36 10.22 6.20 -9.55
C ASP A 36 10.91 5.16 -8.66
N PRO A 37 11.97 5.53 -7.90
CA PRO A 37 12.72 4.61 -7.06
C PRO A 37 12.09 4.40 -5.68
N SER A 38 10.90 4.94 -5.40
CA SER A 38 10.24 4.96 -4.08
C SER A 38 10.24 3.59 -3.39
N TYR A 39 9.92 2.50 -4.10
CA TYR A 39 9.97 1.14 -3.57
C TYR A 39 11.38 0.75 -3.10
N HIS A 40 12.39 0.97 -3.94
CA HIS A 40 13.77 0.55 -3.64
C HIS A 40 14.37 1.36 -2.49
N VAL A 41 14.06 2.65 -2.40
CA VAL A 41 14.45 3.51 -1.28
C VAL A 41 13.82 3.03 0.03
N ALA A 42 12.51 2.77 0.03
CA ALA A 42 11.82 2.25 1.21
C ALA A 42 12.39 0.88 1.64
N ARG A 43 12.65 -0.02 0.68
CA ARG A 43 13.27 -1.32 0.93
C ARG A 43 14.65 -1.17 1.55
N TYR A 44 15.49 -0.27 1.04
CA TYR A 44 16.83 -0.02 1.58
C TYR A 44 16.77 0.38 3.06
N HIS A 45 15.93 1.35 3.41
CA HIS A 45 15.79 1.80 4.81
C HIS A 45 15.26 0.70 5.72
N PHE A 46 14.31 -0.11 5.23
CA PHE A 46 13.77 -1.25 5.98
C PHE A 46 14.85 -2.30 6.26
N VAL A 47 15.59 -2.73 5.24
CA VAL A 47 16.62 -3.78 5.36
C VAL A 47 17.81 -3.31 6.21
N SER A 48 18.27 -2.07 5.99
CA SER A 48 19.40 -1.50 6.73
C SER A 48 19.04 -1.06 8.15
N ARG A 49 17.75 -1.03 8.52
CA ARG A 49 17.25 -0.49 9.78
C ARG A 49 17.78 0.92 10.04
N SER A 50 17.76 1.75 8.98
CA SER A 50 18.24 3.13 9.04
C SER A 50 17.60 3.89 10.21
N PRO A 51 18.38 4.66 11.01
CA PRO A 51 17.81 5.45 12.10
C PRO A 51 16.91 6.55 11.55
N HIS A 52 15.77 6.77 12.21
CA HIS A 52 14.82 7.80 11.83
C HIS A 52 15.19 9.12 12.51
N SER A 53 15.28 10.21 11.74
CA SER A 53 15.54 11.55 12.31
C SER A 53 14.35 12.11 13.09
N TRP A 54 13.14 11.62 12.80
CA TRP A 54 11.93 12.05 13.49
C TRP A 54 10.81 11.01 13.38
N THR A 55 9.85 11.06 14.31
CA THR A 55 8.61 10.28 14.22
C THR A 55 7.73 10.83 13.09
N PRO A 56 7.29 10.01 12.12
CA PRO A 56 6.47 10.45 11.00
C PRO A 56 5.08 10.91 11.45
N ARG A 57 4.46 11.80 10.66
CA ARG A 57 3.20 12.49 10.99
C ARG A 57 2.05 11.52 11.27
N HIS A 58 1.91 10.47 10.48
CA HIS A 58 0.85 9.45 10.66
C HIS A 58 0.94 8.68 12.00
N LEU A 59 2.08 8.76 12.71
CA LEU A 59 2.22 8.25 14.08
C LEU A 59 2.13 9.37 15.13
N ALA A 60 2.75 10.52 14.86
CA ALA A 60 2.80 11.64 15.77
C ALA A 60 1.67 12.64 15.52
N ARG A 61 0.46 12.33 16.04
CA ARG A 61 -0.77 13.16 15.87
C ARG A 61 -0.59 14.65 16.19
N HIS A 62 0.28 14.98 17.14
CA HIS A 62 0.60 16.38 17.49
C HIS A 62 1.37 17.14 16.40
N ARG A 63 1.78 16.47 15.32
CA ARG A 63 2.47 17.01 14.15
C ARG A 63 1.57 17.04 12.91
N ASP A 64 0.30 16.68 13.05
CA ASP A 64 -0.67 16.83 11.97
C ASP A 64 -1.00 18.31 11.77
N LEU A 65 -1.30 18.68 10.51
CA LEU A 65 -1.59 20.06 10.14
C LEU A 65 -2.82 20.60 10.88
N ASP A 66 -3.78 19.74 11.18
CA ASP A 66 -5.04 20.08 11.84
C ASP A 66 -5.02 19.87 13.37
N TRP A 67 -3.83 19.64 13.95
CA TRP A 67 -3.72 19.39 15.38
C TRP A 67 -4.09 20.63 16.20
N LYS A 68 -5.02 20.45 17.14
CA LYS A 68 -5.37 21.43 18.17
C LYS A 68 -4.93 20.88 19.52
N VAL A 69 -4.31 21.73 20.36
CA VAL A 69 -3.93 21.36 21.73
C VAL A 69 -5.21 20.98 22.50
N PRO A 70 -5.34 19.71 22.95
CA PRO A 70 -6.47 19.33 23.80
C PRO A 70 -6.36 20.11 25.11
N ARG A 71 -7.48 20.71 25.52
CA ARG A 71 -7.58 21.49 26.76
C ARG A 71 -7.75 20.59 27.97
#